data_AF-A0A7W1A368-F1
#
_entry.id   AF-A0A7W1A368-F1
#
_cell.length_a   1.000
_cell.length_b   1.000
_cell.length_c   1.000
_cell.angle_alpha   90.00
_cell.angle_beta   90.00
_cell.angle_gamma   90.00
#
_symmetry.space_group_name_H-M   'P 1'
#
loop_
_entity.id
_entity.type
_entity.pdbx_description
1 polymer ?
#
loop_
_entity_poly.entity_id
_entity_poly.type
_entity_poly.pdbx_seq_one_letter_code
_entity_poly.pdbx_strand_id
1 'polypeptide(L)'
;MTVDARDWLDALGAAWRAERLAARAKIALERSGRVLSERVALGIALANLRIVDEQSAPGERVRVRVAVPEATDLDNMRIAPGDPIRLWGEHPEEAGAVRGVFERREEQSVWLMLDRPVDEVDREYALDPEVPEVTFDRGDQAINRAKAALATSDLARLRDVAAMIKPPRPLAGVSWTPLDNELDERQRAAVDAALRSGDITLI
;
A
#
# COMPACT_ATOMS: atom_id res chain seq x y z
N MET A 1 4.48 -18.57 -31.90
CA MET A 1 4.17 -18.88 -30.50
C MET A 1 2.93 -18.10 -30.14
N THR A 2 1.81 -18.78 -29.87
CA THR A 2 0.61 -18.14 -29.33
C THR A 2 0.94 -17.69 -27.91
N VAL A 3 0.88 -16.38 -27.66
CA VAL A 3 1.08 -15.81 -26.32
C VAL A 3 -0.10 -16.26 -25.45
N ASP A 4 0.15 -16.89 -24.30
CA ASP A 4 -0.88 -17.22 -23.30
C ASP A 4 -0.92 -16.09 -22.26
N ALA A 5 -2.13 -15.70 -21.83
CA ALA A 5 -2.30 -14.75 -20.73
C ALA A 5 -1.68 -15.27 -19.42
N ARG A 6 -1.53 -16.59 -19.26
CA ARG A 6 -0.82 -17.21 -18.13
C ARG A 6 0.68 -16.93 -18.15
N ASP A 7 1.31 -16.97 -19.33
CA ASP A 7 2.74 -16.64 -19.46
C ASP A 7 2.99 -15.17 -19.08
N TRP A 8 2.09 -14.27 -19.49
CA TRP A 8 2.12 -12.88 -19.07
C TRP A 8 1.98 -12.71 -17.55
N LEU A 9 1.03 -13.42 -16.92
CA LEU A 9 0.86 -13.40 -15.46
C LEU A 9 2.06 -14.02 -14.71
N ASP A 10 2.73 -15.02 -15.29
CA ASP A 10 3.96 -15.59 -14.73
C ASP A 10 5.11 -14.59 -14.76
N ALA A 11 5.28 -13.88 -15.88
CA ALA A 11 6.24 -12.80 -15.99
C ALA A 11 5.92 -11.66 -15.00
N LEU A 12 4.65 -11.27 -14.88
CA LEU A 12 4.20 -10.27 -13.90
C LEU A 12 4.47 -10.73 -12.46
N GLY A 13 4.16 -11.98 -12.12
CA GLY A 13 4.43 -12.53 -10.79
C GLY A 13 5.93 -12.66 -10.47
N ALA A 14 6.77 -12.88 -11.47
CA ALA A 14 8.22 -12.83 -11.30
C ALA A 14 8.70 -11.39 -11.03
N ALA A 15 8.26 -10.42 -11.83
CA ALA A 15 8.58 -9.00 -11.63
C ALA A 15 8.09 -8.49 -10.26
N TRP A 16 6.87 -8.87 -9.85
CA TRP A 16 6.28 -8.49 -8.57
C TRP A 16 7.11 -8.98 -7.37
N ARG A 17 7.57 -10.23 -7.41
CA ARG A 17 8.44 -10.80 -6.36
C ARG A 17 9.83 -10.16 -6.37
N ALA A 18 10.36 -9.84 -7.55
CA ALA A 18 11.63 -9.10 -7.65
C ALA A 18 11.52 -7.71 -7.02
N GLU A 19 10.42 -6.99 -7.27
CA GLU A 19 10.13 -5.69 -6.65
C GLU A 19 10.02 -5.81 -5.12
N ARG A 20 9.34 -6.85 -4.62
CA ARG A 20 9.27 -7.14 -3.18
C ARG A 20 10.65 -7.30 -2.55
N LEU A 21 11.54 -8.05 -3.22
CA LEU A 21 12.92 -8.23 -2.75
C LEU A 21 13.73 -6.95 -2.81
N ALA A 22 13.57 -6.15 -3.87
CA ALA A 22 14.22 -4.84 -4.01
C ALA A 22 13.76 -3.87 -2.92
N ALA A 23 12.46 -3.82 -2.62
CA ALA A 23 11.89 -2.99 -1.55
C ALA A 23 12.45 -3.41 -0.18
N ARG A 24 12.51 -4.71 0.11
CA ARG A 24 13.15 -5.25 1.33
C ARG A 24 14.60 -4.86 1.44
N ALA A 25 15.37 -5.05 0.36
CA ALA A 25 16.79 -4.72 0.33
C ALA A 25 17.02 -3.22 0.53
N LYS A 26 16.19 -2.36 -0.07
CA LYS A 26 16.25 -0.91 0.11
C LYS A 26 16.04 -0.52 1.57
N ILE A 27 14.95 -0.97 2.19
CA ILE A 27 14.65 -0.66 3.60
C ILE A 27 15.75 -1.20 4.53
N ALA A 28 16.24 -2.43 4.29
CA ALA A 28 17.32 -3.00 5.06
C ALA A 28 18.64 -2.22 4.92
N LEU A 29 18.97 -1.75 3.71
CA LEU A 29 20.16 -0.93 3.45
C LEU A 29 20.04 0.45 4.10
N GLU A 30 18.88 1.10 4.02
CA GLU A 30 18.63 2.39 4.68
C GLU A 30 18.77 2.27 6.21
N ARG A 31 18.27 1.17 6.78
CA ARG A 31 18.32 0.90 8.23
C ARG A 31 19.71 0.47 8.72
N SER A 32 20.47 -0.28 7.94
CA SER A 32 21.81 -0.75 8.33
C SER A 32 22.94 0.22 7.95
N GLY A 33 22.75 1.03 6.91
CA GLY A 33 23.77 1.94 6.38
C GLY A 33 23.80 3.32 7.01
N ARG A 34 22.87 3.64 7.92
CA ARG A 34 22.76 4.94 8.60
C ARG A 34 22.42 4.76 10.06
N VAL A 35 23.00 5.58 10.93
CA VAL A 35 22.62 5.60 12.35
C VAL A 35 21.24 6.27 12.51
N LEU A 36 20.51 5.95 13.59
CA LEU A 36 19.15 6.47 13.81
C LEU A 36 19.08 7.99 13.73
N SER A 37 20.04 8.71 14.32
CA SER A 37 20.07 10.18 14.29
C SER A 37 20.13 10.77 12.88
N GLU A 38 20.87 10.13 11.97
CA GLU A 38 20.91 10.53 10.55
C GLU A 38 19.57 10.28 9.86
N ARG A 39 18.91 9.15 10.17
CA ARG A 39 17.59 8.84 9.63
C ARG A 39 16.53 9.83 10.11
N VAL A 40 16.57 10.21 11.38
CA VAL A 40 15.71 11.25 11.94
C VAL A 40 15.96 12.61 11.27
N ALA A 41 17.22 13.01 11.11
CA ALA A 41 17.58 14.27 10.45
C ALA A 41 17.10 14.37 8.99
N LEU A 42 16.90 13.23 8.32
CA LEU A 42 16.38 13.14 6.96
C LEU A 42 14.85 13.04 6.89
N GLY A 43 14.18 13.01 8.04
CA GLY A 43 12.73 12.86 8.14
C GLY A 43 12.22 11.46 7.78
N ILE A 44 13.08 10.45 7.70
CA ILE A 44 12.68 9.08 7.35
C ILE A 44 12.42 8.21 8.58
N ALA A 45 12.81 8.63 9.77
CA ALA A 45 12.57 7.93 11.03
C ALA A 45 12.21 8.93 12.14
N LEU A 46 11.69 8.43 13.27
CA LEU A 46 11.49 9.20 14.49
C LEU A 46 12.16 8.49 15.67
N ALA A 47 12.56 9.25 16.69
CA ALA A 47 13.25 8.74 17.88
C ALA A 47 12.68 9.35 19.16
N ASN A 48 12.98 8.71 20.30
CA ASN A 48 12.58 9.13 21.65
C ASN A 48 11.06 9.37 21.76
N LEU A 49 10.29 8.52 21.09
CA LEU A 49 8.84 8.54 21.11
C LEU A 49 8.31 7.99 22.43
N ARG A 50 7.23 8.58 22.94
CA ARG A 50 6.55 8.08 24.13
C ARG A 50 5.07 7.88 23.85
N ILE A 51 4.53 6.73 24.22
CA ILE A 51 3.10 6.46 24.05
C ILE A 51 2.35 7.26 25.11
N VAL A 52 1.32 8.01 24.68
CA VAL A 52 0.51 8.87 25.56
C VAL A 52 -0.96 8.49 25.59
N ASP A 53 -1.42 7.73 24.60
CA ASP A 53 -2.78 7.18 24.55
C ASP A 53 -2.77 5.85 23.79
N GLU A 54 -3.63 4.93 24.21
CA GLU A 54 -3.84 3.63 23.56
C GLU A 54 -5.34 3.34 23.47
N GLN A 55 -5.80 2.97 22.29
CA GLN A 55 -7.19 2.67 21.98
C GLN A 55 -7.28 1.31 21.29
N SER A 56 -8.26 0.49 21.67
CA SER A 56 -8.50 -0.78 20.99
C SER A 56 -8.96 -0.54 19.54
N ALA A 57 -8.48 -1.38 18.62
CA ALA A 57 -8.90 -1.37 17.23
C ALA A 57 -9.41 -2.78 16.81
N PRO A 58 -10.08 -2.93 15.64
CA PRO A 58 -10.59 -4.22 15.22
C PRO A 58 -9.50 -5.31 15.10
N GLY A 59 -9.82 -6.52 15.56
CA GLY A 59 -8.89 -7.65 15.60
C GLY A 59 -8.00 -7.59 16.83
N GLU A 60 -6.71 -7.91 16.65
CA GLU A 60 -5.67 -7.84 17.70
C GLU A 60 -4.91 -6.50 17.70
N ARG A 61 -5.41 -5.53 16.92
CA ARG A 61 -4.73 -4.25 16.68
C ARG A 61 -4.99 -3.25 17.80
N VAL A 62 -4.04 -2.35 17.96
CA VAL A 62 -4.19 -1.18 18.84
C VAL A 62 -3.84 0.08 18.08
N ARG A 63 -4.56 1.15 18.40
CA ARG A 63 -4.29 2.48 17.91
C ARG A 63 -3.59 3.26 19.02
N VAL A 64 -2.37 3.71 18.78
CA VAL A 64 -1.57 4.44 19.78
C VAL A 64 -1.34 5.87 19.34
N ARG A 65 -1.42 6.80 20.28
CA ARG A 65 -0.89 8.15 20.13
C ARG A 65 0.49 8.18 20.75
N VAL A 66 1.47 8.63 19.97
CA VAL A 66 2.86 8.78 20.40
C VAL A 66 3.23 10.25 20.36
N ALA A 67 3.71 10.77 21.49
CA ALA A 67 4.33 12.08 21.58
C ALA A 67 5.71 12.05 20.91
N VAL A 68 5.98 13.08 20.13
CA VAL A 68 7.26 13.30 19.45
C VAL A 68 7.98 14.43 20.19
N PRO A 69 9.30 14.32 20.44
CA PRO A 69 10.05 15.40 21.09
C PRO A 69 9.92 16.72 20.32
N GLU A 70 9.72 17.84 21.02
CA GLU A 70 9.55 19.18 20.42
C GLU A 70 10.72 19.61 19.51
N ALA A 71 11.92 19.06 19.74
CA ALA A 71 13.09 19.30 18.91
C ALA A 71 13.01 18.63 17.52
N THR A 72 12.05 17.74 17.30
CA THR A 72 11.85 17.03 16.03
C THR A 72 10.88 17.81 15.15
N ASP A 73 11.33 18.21 13.97
CA ASP A 73 10.49 18.89 13.00
C ASP A 73 9.63 17.89 12.21
N LEU A 74 8.34 17.82 12.57
CA LEU A 74 7.36 16.97 11.91
C LEU A 74 6.90 17.48 10.54
N ASP A 75 7.19 18.72 10.14
CA ASP A 75 6.89 19.23 8.79
C ASP A 75 7.84 18.66 7.74
N ASN A 76 9.03 18.22 8.16
CA ASN A 76 10.04 17.58 7.30
C ASN A 76 9.92 16.04 7.24
N MET A 77 8.92 15.46 7.89
CA MET A 77 8.70 14.02 7.92
C MET A 77 8.26 13.49 6.54
N ARG A 78 8.89 12.41 6.09
CA ARG A 78 8.63 11.74 4.80
C ARG A 78 7.74 10.51 4.91
N ILE A 79 7.24 10.22 6.11
CA ILE A 79 6.29 9.15 6.39
C ILE A 79 4.89 9.74 6.24
N ALA A 80 4.04 9.11 5.43
CA ALA A 80 2.71 9.56 5.08
C ALA A 80 1.62 8.62 5.63
N PRO A 81 0.36 9.10 5.74
CA PRO A 81 -0.80 8.25 6.04
C PRO A 81 -0.87 7.00 5.16
N GLY A 82 -0.96 5.83 5.80
CA GLY A 82 -0.98 4.53 5.11
C GLY A 82 0.39 3.87 4.98
N ASP A 83 1.48 4.58 5.28
CA ASP A 83 2.82 4.01 5.18
C ASP A 83 3.04 2.94 6.25
N PRO A 84 3.57 1.77 5.86
CA PRO A 84 4.00 0.74 6.80
C PRO A 84 5.17 1.23 7.66
N ILE A 85 5.07 1.00 8.96
CA ILE A 85 6.09 1.39 9.94
C ILE A 85 6.46 0.22 10.83
N ARG A 86 7.61 0.35 11.51
CA ARG A 86 8.03 -0.51 12.60
C ARG A 86 8.38 0.35 13.81
N LEU A 87 7.69 0.12 14.91
CA LEU A 87 7.95 0.71 16.22
C LEU A 87 8.84 -0.25 17.03
N TRP A 88 9.91 0.25 17.64
CA TRP A 88 10.88 -0.59 18.37
C TRP A 88 11.56 0.18 19.51
N GLY A 89 12.08 -0.53 20.49
CA GLY A 89 12.67 0.02 21.72
C GLY A 89 14.20 0.05 21.72
N GLU A 90 14.90 -1.07 21.48
CA GLU A 90 16.38 -1.12 21.46
C GLU A 90 16.92 -1.21 20.05
N HIS A 91 16.37 -2.11 19.25
CA HIS A 91 16.75 -2.26 17.86
C HIS A 91 15.60 -2.78 17.00
N PRO A 92 15.56 -2.41 15.71
CA PRO A 92 14.42 -2.72 14.84
C PRO A 92 14.17 -4.21 14.64
N GLU A 93 15.17 -5.08 14.78
CA GLU A 93 15.02 -6.54 14.65
C GLU A 93 14.74 -7.28 15.96
N GLU A 94 14.42 -6.57 17.05
CA GLU A 94 14.13 -7.19 18.34
C GLU A 94 12.78 -7.91 18.33
N ALA A 95 12.60 -8.89 19.21
CA ALA A 95 11.33 -9.62 19.32
C ALA A 95 10.16 -8.70 19.74
N GLY A 96 10.46 -7.66 20.52
CA GLY A 96 9.52 -6.63 20.96
C GLY A 96 9.11 -5.65 19.85
N ALA A 97 9.80 -5.60 18.70
CA ALA A 97 9.44 -4.68 17.63
C ALA A 97 8.04 -5.01 17.07
N VAL A 98 7.26 -3.96 16.83
CA VAL A 98 5.87 -4.06 16.40
C VAL A 98 5.71 -3.39 15.04
N ARG A 99 5.09 -4.10 14.11
CA ARG A 99 4.69 -3.54 12.82
C ARG A 99 3.39 -2.76 12.97
N GLY A 100 3.23 -1.77 12.11
CA GLY A 100 2.00 -1.00 12.05
C GLY A 100 1.91 -0.15 10.80
N VAL A 101 0.97 0.78 10.84
CA VAL A 101 0.73 1.76 9.79
C VAL A 101 0.67 3.14 10.43
N PHE A 102 1.34 4.10 9.81
CA PHE A 102 1.20 5.50 10.17
C PHE A 102 -0.19 5.99 9.74
N GLU A 103 -0.98 6.55 10.65
CA GLU A 103 -2.32 7.03 10.32
C GLU A 103 -2.33 8.52 9.98
N ARG A 104 -1.87 9.35 10.91
CA ARG A 104 -1.92 10.81 10.78
C ARG A 104 -1.01 11.49 11.79
N ARG A 105 -0.66 12.74 11.48
CA ARG A 105 -0.08 13.70 12.43
C ARG A 105 -1.18 14.46 13.17
N GLU A 106 -0.93 14.77 14.42
CA GLU A 106 -1.74 15.69 15.23
C GLU A 106 -0.81 16.51 16.12
N GLU A 107 -0.59 17.77 15.77
CA GLU A 107 0.36 18.66 16.47
C GLU A 107 1.76 18.01 16.59
N GLN A 108 2.33 17.96 17.81
CA GLN A 108 3.58 17.27 18.15
C GLN A 108 3.38 15.81 18.56
N SER A 109 2.41 15.15 17.94
CA SER A 109 2.14 13.73 18.13
C SER A 109 1.76 13.08 16.82
N VAL A 110 1.91 11.76 16.78
CA VAL A 110 1.50 10.95 15.64
C VAL A 110 0.59 9.83 16.12
N TRP A 111 -0.33 9.43 15.25
CA TRP A 111 -1.21 8.29 15.46
C TRP A 111 -0.74 7.12 14.63
N LEU A 112 -0.60 5.97 15.28
CA LEU A 112 -0.18 4.71 14.67
C LEU A 112 -1.25 3.65 14.90
N MET A 113 -1.46 2.80 13.89
CA MET A 113 -2.21 1.56 14.02
C MET A 113 -1.21 0.41 14.08
N LEU A 114 -1.02 -0.20 15.25
CA LEU A 114 -0.09 -1.30 15.47
C LEU A 114 -0.80 -2.64 15.32
N ASP A 115 -0.09 -3.64 14.80
CA ASP A 115 -0.61 -4.99 14.59
C ASP A 115 -0.89 -5.74 15.91
N ARG A 116 -0.24 -5.31 17.00
CA ARG A 116 -0.39 -5.80 18.37
C ARG A 116 -0.01 -4.71 19.39
N PRO A 117 -0.40 -4.81 20.67
CA PRO A 117 0.11 -3.91 21.71
C PRO A 117 1.63 -4.04 21.89
N VAL A 118 2.24 -2.98 22.41
CA VAL A 118 3.64 -3.00 22.86
C VAL A 118 3.76 -3.64 24.24
N ASP A 119 4.94 -4.14 24.57
CA ASP A 119 5.15 -4.82 25.85
C ASP A 119 5.28 -3.85 27.04
N GLU A 120 5.76 -2.61 26.82
CA GLU A 120 6.00 -1.60 27.87
C GLU A 120 5.64 -0.18 27.42
N VAL A 121 4.57 0.40 27.96
CA VAL A 121 4.05 1.71 27.51
C VAL A 121 4.95 2.89 27.92
N ASP A 122 5.57 2.82 29.09
CA ASP A 122 6.37 3.92 29.68
C ASP A 122 7.79 4.05 29.10
N ARG A 123 8.12 3.21 28.12
CA ARG A 123 9.42 3.14 27.47
C ARG A 123 9.54 4.15 26.32
N GLU A 124 10.78 4.54 26.00
CA GLU A 124 11.09 5.29 24.78
C GLU A 124 11.22 4.37 23.56
N TYR A 125 10.57 4.79 22.47
CA TYR A 125 10.55 4.06 21.21
C TYR A 125 11.18 4.87 20.07
N ALA A 126 11.57 4.15 19.03
CA ALA A 126 11.89 4.69 17.73
C ALA A 126 10.95 4.09 16.66
N LEU A 127 10.79 4.82 15.58
CA LEU A 127 9.94 4.44 14.46
C LEU A 127 10.75 4.51 13.17
N ASP A 128 10.80 3.41 12.45
CA ASP A 128 11.38 3.33 11.11
C ASP A 128 10.31 2.93 10.07
N PRO A 129 10.52 3.23 8.78
CA PRO A 129 9.70 2.70 7.71
C PRO A 129 9.85 1.18 7.64
N GLU A 130 8.78 0.53 7.19
CA GLU A 130 8.73 -0.91 6.97
C GLU A 130 8.37 -1.22 5.52
N VAL A 131 8.63 -2.45 5.08
CA VAL A 131 8.20 -2.90 3.76
C VAL A 131 6.68 -3.07 3.74
N PRO A 132 5.96 -2.64 2.67
CA PRO A 132 4.51 -2.82 2.54
C PRO A 132 4.16 -4.28 2.19
N GLU A 133 4.45 -5.22 3.08
CA GLU A 133 4.27 -6.66 2.85
C GLU A 133 2.83 -7.01 2.46
N VAL A 134 1.84 -6.37 3.10
CA VAL A 134 0.42 -6.56 2.78
C VAL A 134 0.09 -6.19 1.34
N THR A 135 0.73 -5.15 0.79
CA THR A 135 0.56 -4.77 -0.62
C THR A 135 1.08 -5.89 -1.51
N PHE A 136 2.27 -6.41 -1.23
CA PHE A 136 2.85 -7.51 -2.00
C PHE A 136 2.02 -8.80 -1.90
N ASP A 137 1.56 -9.17 -0.72
CA ASP A 137 0.74 -10.36 -0.52
C ASP A 137 -0.60 -10.26 -1.26
N ARG A 138 -1.24 -9.08 -1.25
CA ARG A 138 -2.46 -8.82 -2.04
C ARG A 138 -2.20 -8.95 -3.55
N GLY A 139 -1.06 -8.45 -4.03
CA GLY A 139 -0.66 -8.60 -5.43
C GLY A 139 -0.45 -10.05 -5.83
N ASP A 140 0.28 -10.83 -5.01
CA ASP A 140 0.50 -12.26 -5.24
C ASP A 140 -0.84 -13.03 -5.28
N GLN A 141 -1.76 -12.73 -4.35
CA GLN A 141 -3.10 -13.32 -4.34
C GLN A 141 -3.91 -12.95 -5.58
N ALA A 142 -3.89 -11.68 -6.01
CA ALA A 142 -4.61 -11.22 -7.21
C ALA A 142 -4.10 -11.90 -8.48
N ILE A 143 -2.77 -11.99 -8.64
CA ILE A 143 -2.13 -12.68 -9.77
C ILE A 143 -2.52 -14.16 -9.78
N ASN A 144 -2.40 -14.84 -8.64
CA ASN A 144 -2.76 -16.26 -8.52
C ASN A 144 -4.25 -16.50 -8.80
N ARG A 145 -5.14 -15.61 -8.31
CA ARG A 145 -6.57 -15.67 -8.59
C ARG A 145 -6.86 -15.52 -10.08
N ALA A 146 -6.20 -14.60 -10.77
CA ALA A 146 -6.36 -14.42 -12.22
C ALA A 146 -5.86 -15.63 -13.03
N LYS A 147 -4.74 -16.24 -12.59
CA LYS A 147 -4.21 -17.48 -13.20
C LYS A 147 -5.17 -18.66 -13.04
N ALA A 148 -5.74 -18.82 -11.85
CA ALA A 148 -6.65 -19.90 -11.49
C ALA A 148 -8.09 -19.71 -12.01
N ALA A 149 -8.40 -18.55 -12.63
CA ALA A 149 -9.73 -18.26 -13.14
C ALA A 149 -10.20 -19.33 -14.15
N LEU A 150 -11.40 -19.86 -13.93
CA LEU A 150 -12.03 -20.84 -14.82
C LEU A 150 -12.23 -20.21 -16.21
N ALA A 151 -12.00 -20.99 -17.27
CA ALA A 151 -12.06 -20.50 -18.65
C ALA A 151 -13.42 -19.85 -19.03
N THR A 152 -14.50 -20.24 -18.36
CA THR A 152 -15.86 -19.72 -18.56
C THR A 152 -16.18 -18.49 -17.70
N SER A 153 -15.28 -18.08 -16.80
CA SER A 153 -15.52 -16.96 -15.89
C SER A 153 -15.24 -15.60 -16.54
N ASP A 154 -15.91 -14.56 -16.06
CA ASP A 154 -15.63 -13.17 -16.46
C ASP A 154 -14.19 -12.77 -16.17
N LEU A 155 -13.61 -13.26 -15.07
CA LEU A 155 -12.23 -12.96 -14.72
C LEU A 155 -11.24 -13.52 -15.76
N ALA A 156 -11.48 -14.74 -16.28
CA ALA A 156 -10.63 -15.30 -17.33
C ALA A 156 -10.75 -14.50 -18.63
N ARG A 157 -11.97 -14.06 -18.97
CA ARG A 157 -12.20 -13.16 -20.11
C ARG A 157 -11.44 -11.83 -19.94
N LEU A 158 -11.62 -11.15 -18.81
CA LEU A 158 -10.96 -9.85 -18.55
C LEU A 158 -9.44 -10.00 -18.54
N ARG A 159 -8.92 -11.10 -17.98
CA ARG A 159 -7.50 -11.44 -18.04
C ARG A 159 -7.00 -11.54 -19.48
N ASP A 160 -7.70 -12.27 -20.35
CA ASP A 160 -7.29 -12.44 -21.74
C ASP A 160 -7.31 -11.10 -22.51
N VAL A 161 -8.26 -10.21 -22.19
CA VAL A 161 -8.33 -8.86 -22.78
C VAL A 161 -7.19 -7.98 -22.26
N ALA A 162 -6.94 -7.97 -20.95
CA ALA A 162 -5.85 -7.21 -20.34
C ALA A 162 -4.46 -7.65 -20.85
N ALA A 163 -4.30 -8.95 -21.11
CA ALA A 163 -3.10 -9.52 -21.70
C ALA A 163 -3.02 -9.36 -23.24
N MET A 164 -3.97 -8.62 -23.85
CA MET A 164 -4.04 -8.38 -25.30
C MET A 164 -4.15 -9.66 -26.15
N ILE A 165 -4.61 -10.76 -25.55
CA ILE A 165 -4.84 -12.05 -26.25
C ILE A 165 -6.16 -12.02 -27.01
N LYS A 166 -7.16 -11.31 -26.46
CA LYS A 166 -8.46 -11.10 -27.09
C LYS A 166 -8.77 -9.60 -27.15
N PRO A 167 -9.42 -9.12 -28.22
CA PRO A 167 -9.92 -7.76 -28.24
C PRO A 167 -11.07 -7.61 -27.23
N PRO A 168 -11.27 -6.40 -26.67
CA PRO A 168 -12.44 -6.12 -25.86
C PRO A 168 -13.72 -6.26 -26.70
N ARG A 169 -14.77 -6.81 -26.10
CA ARG A 169 -16.08 -6.97 -26.70
C ARG A 169 -16.90 -5.70 -26.52
N PRO A 170 -17.32 -5.04 -27.61
CA PRO A 170 -18.23 -3.91 -27.49
C PRO A 170 -19.62 -4.41 -27.05
N LEU A 171 -20.28 -3.62 -26.21
CA LEU A 171 -21.70 -3.74 -25.92
C LEU A 171 -22.50 -2.87 -26.88
N ALA A 172 -23.80 -3.16 -26.99
CA ALA A 172 -24.72 -2.28 -27.68
C ALA A 172 -24.73 -0.89 -27.02
N GLY A 173 -24.94 0.15 -27.83
CA GLY A 173 -25.06 1.51 -27.30
C GLY A 173 -26.19 1.61 -26.28
N VAL A 174 -25.91 2.23 -25.14
CA VAL A 174 -26.90 2.51 -24.10
C VAL A 174 -27.22 4.01 -24.10
N SER A 175 -28.50 4.35 -23.97
CA SER A 175 -28.91 5.73 -23.71
C SER A 175 -28.66 6.05 -22.24
N TRP A 176 -27.99 7.17 -21.96
CA TRP A 176 -27.76 7.66 -20.61
C TRP A 176 -27.98 9.17 -20.55
N THR A 177 -28.32 9.66 -19.36
CA THR A 177 -28.45 11.08 -19.06
C THR A 177 -27.35 11.45 -18.07
N PRO A 178 -26.57 12.51 -18.30
CA PRO A 178 -25.54 12.92 -17.35
C PRO A 178 -26.16 13.39 -16.03
N LEU A 179 -25.54 13.00 -14.91
CA LEU A 179 -25.87 13.56 -13.60
C LEU A 179 -25.28 14.97 -13.45
N ASP A 180 -24.13 15.21 -14.07
CA ASP A 180 -23.48 16.52 -14.15
C ASP A 180 -23.72 17.14 -15.54
N ASN A 181 -24.50 18.21 -15.58
CA ASN A 181 -24.82 18.88 -16.84
C ASN A 181 -23.63 19.66 -17.42
N GLU A 182 -22.57 19.90 -16.64
CA GLU A 182 -21.39 20.63 -17.04
C GLU A 182 -20.36 19.78 -17.79
N LEU A 183 -20.63 18.48 -17.99
CA LEU A 183 -19.75 17.62 -18.79
C LEU A 183 -19.60 18.17 -20.22
N ASP A 184 -18.35 18.36 -20.63
CA ASP A 184 -18.02 18.76 -22.00
C ASP A 184 -18.17 17.58 -22.98
N GLU A 185 -17.96 17.84 -24.28
CA GLU A 185 -18.09 16.84 -25.33
C GLU A 185 -17.12 15.66 -25.16
N ARG A 186 -15.89 15.92 -24.72
CA ARG A 186 -14.86 14.88 -24.56
C ARG A 186 -15.16 13.98 -23.38
N GLN A 187 -15.61 14.56 -22.27
CA GLN A 187 -16.05 13.83 -21.09
C GLN A 187 -17.29 12.99 -21.40
N ARG A 188 -18.25 13.53 -22.16
CA ARG A 188 -19.42 12.76 -22.63
C ARG A 188 -19.00 11.59 -23.53
N ALA A 189 -18.07 11.81 -24.45
CA ALA A 189 -17.54 10.75 -25.31
C ALA A 189 -16.81 9.66 -24.50
N ALA A 190 -16.04 10.05 -23.47
CA ALA A 190 -15.39 9.14 -22.55
C ALA A 190 -16.41 8.28 -21.76
N VAL A 191 -17.45 8.89 -21.20
CA VAL A 191 -18.52 8.16 -20.51
C VAL A 191 -19.23 7.20 -21.47
N ASP A 192 -19.56 7.65 -22.69
CA ASP A 192 -20.16 6.80 -23.72
C ASP A 192 -19.25 5.60 -24.08
N ALA A 193 -17.94 5.82 -24.24
CA ALA A 193 -16.97 4.75 -24.47
C ALA A 193 -16.86 3.77 -23.29
N ALA A 194 -16.89 4.27 -22.05
CA ALA A 194 -16.89 3.44 -20.84
C ALA A 194 -18.13 2.54 -20.77
N LEU A 195 -19.31 3.11 -21.01
CA LEU A 195 -20.58 2.39 -20.96
C LEU A 195 -20.74 1.36 -22.09
N ARG A 196 -20.02 1.55 -23.20
CA ARG A 196 -20.04 0.63 -24.36
C ARG A 196 -18.98 -0.47 -24.30
N SER A 197 -18.04 -0.45 -23.36
CA SER A 197 -17.10 -1.56 -23.24
C SER A 197 -17.68 -2.68 -22.40
N GLY A 198 -17.75 -3.88 -22.99
CA GLY A 198 -18.16 -5.08 -22.27
C GLY A 198 -17.07 -5.69 -21.41
N ASP A 199 -15.83 -5.19 -21.54
CA ASP A 199 -14.65 -5.76 -20.90
C ASP A 199 -13.85 -4.68 -20.16
N ILE A 200 -13.02 -3.90 -20.86
CA ILE A 200 -12.10 -2.88 -20.29
C ILE A 200 -12.17 -1.61 -21.15
N THR A 201 -12.23 -0.43 -20.50
CA THR A 201 -12.04 0.88 -21.16
C THR A 201 -10.93 1.64 -20.46
N LEU A 202 -10.13 2.34 -21.25
CA LEU A 202 -9.17 3.34 -20.77
C LEU A 202 -9.74 4.72 -21.11
N ILE A 203 -9.86 5.58 -20.10
CA ILE A 203 -10.43 6.93 -20.18
C ILE A 203 -9.32 7.95 -20.02
#